data_AF-A0A1I4UUI0-F1
#
_entry.id   AF-A0A1I4UUI0-F1
#
_cell.length_a   1.000
_cell.length_b   1.000
_cell.length_c   1.000
_cell.angle_alpha   90.00
_cell.angle_beta   90.00
_cell.angle_gamma   90.00
#
_symmetry.space_group_name_H-M   'P 1'
#
loop_
_entity.id
_entity.type
_entity.pdbx_description
1 polymer ?
#
loop_
_entity_poly.entity_id
_entity_poly.type
_entity_poly.pdbx_seq_one_letter_code
_entity_poly.pdbx_strand_id
1 'polypeptide(L)'
;MKKLTVPIALLVCALACSDAKQVKTVAGKGITDTATYMRIGNPDTALAIFMFRECYHYDYPLQREEYIRWETEREKIHPLIISLFGTHKEFEQRNRQIDANQVRFLNEARKELAMSADEFNTISDMMEFEYLTGRKDSVLKVLMEGMLADEKVSDDEKSTLKNTLESM
;
A
#
# COMPACT_ATOMS: atom_id res chain seq x y z
N MET A 1 18.23 -76.61 20.17
CA MET A 1 19.08 -75.40 20.11
C MET A 1 18.38 -74.43 19.16
N LYS A 2 18.00 -73.18 19.44
CA LYS A 2 18.28 -72.22 20.53
C LYS A 2 16.95 -71.72 21.14
N LYS A 3 17.00 -71.47 22.44
CA LYS A 3 16.00 -70.79 23.26
C LYS A 3 16.10 -69.28 23.03
N LEU A 4 15.00 -68.55 23.14
CA LEU A 4 15.04 -67.24 23.79
C LEU A 4 13.74 -67.00 24.57
N THR A 5 13.95 -66.78 25.86
CA THR A 5 13.00 -66.58 26.95
C THR A 5 12.78 -65.07 27.18
N VAL A 6 11.51 -64.64 27.25
CA VAL A 6 10.80 -63.81 28.29
C VAL A 6 11.68 -62.81 29.10
N PRO A 7 11.29 -61.53 29.40
CA PRO A 7 9.99 -61.18 30.01
C PRO A 7 9.32 -59.82 29.68
N ILE A 8 8.03 -59.79 30.02
CA ILE A 8 7.21 -58.61 30.32
C ILE A 8 7.55 -58.09 31.73
N ALA A 9 7.84 -56.80 31.86
CA ALA A 9 7.69 -55.97 33.06
C ALA A 9 7.50 -54.53 32.56
N LEU A 10 6.29 -53.96 32.47
CA LEU A 10 5.44 -53.37 33.52
C LEU A 10 6.14 -52.39 34.49
N LEU A 11 5.52 -51.20 34.51
CA LEU A 11 5.52 -50.12 35.53
C LEU A 11 6.78 -49.23 35.61
N VAL A 12 6.73 -47.97 35.13
CA VAL A 12 6.06 -46.77 35.71
C VAL A 12 6.82 -46.20 36.90
N CYS A 13 7.41 -45.02 36.68
CA CYS A 13 7.47 -43.84 37.55
C CYS A 13 8.06 -42.70 36.70
N ALA A 14 7.26 -41.90 36.01
CA ALA A 14 6.61 -40.68 36.53
C ALA A 14 7.58 -39.51 36.75
N LEU A 15 7.39 -38.49 35.90
CA LEU A 15 7.50 -37.04 36.16
C LEU A 15 8.88 -36.39 36.22
N ALA A 16 9.27 -35.82 35.08
CA ALA A 16 9.66 -34.41 35.07
C ALA A 16 9.11 -33.75 33.79
N CYS A 17 8.08 -32.93 33.99
CA CYS A 17 7.65 -31.93 33.02
C CYS A 17 8.84 -31.01 32.70
N SER A 18 9.18 -30.87 31.43
CA SER A 18 9.50 -29.55 30.88
C SER A 18 9.10 -29.57 29.42
N ASP A 19 8.36 -28.54 29.02
CA ASP A 19 7.76 -28.37 27.71
C ASP A 19 8.76 -28.58 26.56
N ALA A 20 8.75 -29.77 25.96
CA ALA A 20 9.22 -29.95 24.60
C ALA A 20 8.15 -29.39 23.66
N LYS A 21 7.97 -28.06 23.67
CA LYS A 21 7.38 -27.36 22.52
C LYS A 21 8.16 -27.83 21.31
N GLN A 22 7.47 -28.48 20.39
CA GLN A 22 7.97 -28.72 19.04
C GLN A 22 8.57 -27.41 18.55
N VAL A 23 9.90 -27.34 18.50
CA VAL A 23 10.60 -26.33 17.71
C VAL A 23 10.33 -26.75 16.28
N LYS A 24 9.18 -26.31 15.75
CA LYS A 24 8.99 -26.22 14.31
C LYS A 24 10.17 -25.41 13.81
N THR A 25 11.01 -26.05 13.02
CA THR A 25 11.95 -25.41 12.13
C THR A 25 11.21 -24.28 11.42
N VAL A 26 11.48 -23.05 11.87
CA VAL A 26 11.02 -21.85 11.18
C VAL A 26 11.88 -21.78 9.94
N ALA A 27 11.42 -22.43 8.87
CA ALA A 27 11.82 -22.11 7.52
C ALA A 27 11.78 -20.59 7.41
N GLY A 28 12.94 -20.00 7.12
CA GLY A 28 13.20 -18.57 7.24
C GLY A 28 12.03 -17.74 6.74
N LYS A 29 11.25 -17.21 7.68
CA LYS A 29 10.20 -16.23 7.41
C LYS A 29 10.95 -15.01 6.91
N GLY A 30 10.96 -14.81 5.59
CA GLY A 30 11.24 -13.50 5.02
C GLY A 30 10.42 -12.51 5.80
N ILE A 31 11.05 -11.45 6.31
CA ILE A 31 10.48 -10.45 7.23
C ILE A 31 9.01 -10.21 6.86
N THR A 32 8.07 -10.78 7.61
CA THR A 32 6.63 -10.80 7.26
C THR A 32 5.86 -9.65 7.90
N ASP A 33 6.54 -8.65 8.45
CA ASP A 33 5.87 -7.67 9.29
C ASP A 33 6.28 -6.22 8.99
N THR A 34 5.73 -5.70 7.90
CA THR A 34 5.72 -4.26 7.58
C THR A 34 5.05 -3.46 8.72
N ALA A 35 4.13 -4.07 9.48
CA ALA A 35 3.45 -3.42 10.61
C ALA A 35 4.37 -3.22 11.83
N THR A 36 5.45 -3.99 11.99
CA THR A 36 6.49 -3.71 13.01
C THR A 36 7.39 -2.53 12.62
N TYR A 37 7.62 -2.25 11.33
CA TYR A 37 8.31 -1.04 10.89
C TYR A 37 7.42 0.21 10.99
N MET A 38 6.13 0.10 10.67
CA MET A 38 5.15 1.20 10.83
C MET A 38 4.95 1.60 12.31
N ARG A 39 5.12 0.66 13.25
CA ARG A 39 4.83 0.87 14.67
C ARG A 39 6.00 1.43 15.49
N ILE A 40 7.22 1.46 14.95
CA ILE A 40 8.46 1.87 15.67
C ILE A 40 9.40 2.76 14.79
N GLY A 41 9.18 2.85 13.46
CA GLY A 41 10.14 3.40 12.51
C GLY A 41 9.78 4.73 11.84
N ASN A 42 10.75 5.29 11.11
CA ASN A 42 10.57 6.47 10.27
C ASN A 42 9.53 6.16 9.14
N PRO A 43 8.49 7.01 8.95
CA PRO A 43 7.41 6.78 8.00
C PRO A 43 7.86 6.73 6.53
N ASP A 44 8.98 7.39 6.20
CA ASP A 44 9.57 7.41 4.85
C ASP A 44 10.20 6.06 4.52
N THR A 45 10.92 5.49 5.50
CA THR A 45 11.49 4.15 5.39
C THR A 45 10.39 3.10 5.27
N ALA A 46 9.30 3.26 6.03
CA ALA A 46 8.15 2.37 5.92
C ALA A 46 7.53 2.42 4.51
N LEU A 47 7.34 3.62 3.96
CA LEU A 47 6.85 3.80 2.59
C LEU A 47 7.82 3.21 1.56
N ALA A 48 9.13 3.44 1.68
CA ALA A 48 10.14 2.86 0.79
C ALA A 48 10.11 1.31 0.78
N ILE A 49 9.99 0.70 1.96
CA ILE A 49 9.85 -0.76 2.10
C ILE A 49 8.54 -1.24 1.47
N PHE A 50 7.44 -0.54 1.72
CA PHE A 50 6.12 -0.87 1.16
C PHE A 50 6.15 -0.83 -0.37
N MET A 51 6.57 0.29 -0.97
CA MET A 51 6.62 0.45 -2.43
C MET A 51 7.43 -0.66 -3.09
N PHE A 52 8.57 -1.03 -2.51
CA PHE A 52 9.43 -2.07 -3.07
C PHE A 52 8.85 -3.49 -2.96
N ARG A 53 8.24 -3.81 -1.82
CA ARG A 53 7.75 -5.17 -1.54
C ARG A 53 6.42 -5.47 -2.18
N GLU A 54 5.50 -4.51 -2.14
CA GLU A 54 4.12 -4.66 -2.58
C GLU A 54 3.89 -4.24 -4.03
N CYS A 55 4.93 -3.84 -4.77
CA CYS A 55 4.80 -3.42 -6.17
C CYS A 55 4.09 -4.42 -7.09
N TYR A 56 4.10 -5.73 -6.80
CA TYR A 56 3.38 -6.72 -7.61
C TYR A 56 1.94 -6.97 -7.15
N HIS A 57 1.53 -6.45 -6.00
CA HIS A 57 0.19 -6.61 -5.42
C HIS A 57 -0.51 -5.25 -5.31
N TYR A 58 -0.45 -4.49 -6.40
CA TYR A 58 -1.10 -3.18 -6.46
C TYR A 58 -2.62 -3.32 -6.34
N ASP A 59 -3.19 -2.55 -5.42
CA ASP A 59 -4.61 -2.46 -5.13
C ASP A 59 -4.98 -1.00 -4.82
N TYR A 60 -5.87 -0.41 -5.61
CA TYR A 60 -6.16 1.02 -5.51
C TYR A 60 -6.79 1.42 -4.16
N PRO A 61 -7.92 0.82 -3.73
CA PRO A 61 -8.56 1.20 -2.46
C PRO A 61 -7.63 1.08 -1.25
N LEU A 62 -6.75 0.09 -1.24
CA LEU A 62 -5.87 -0.19 -0.10
C LEU A 62 -4.57 0.62 -0.10
N GLN A 63 -4.17 1.21 -1.23
CA GLN A 63 -2.83 1.77 -1.41
C GLN A 63 -2.81 3.23 -1.92
N ARG A 64 -3.98 3.86 -2.10
CA ARG A 64 -4.07 5.22 -2.65
C ARG A 64 -3.24 6.25 -1.89
N GLU A 65 -3.18 6.18 -0.56
CA GLU A 65 -2.41 7.12 0.26
C GLU A 65 -0.90 6.96 0.02
N GLU A 66 -0.42 5.72 -0.06
CA GLU A 66 0.99 5.42 -0.34
C GLU A 66 1.41 5.91 -1.73
N TYR A 67 0.55 5.76 -2.74
CA TYR A 67 0.85 6.22 -4.11
C TYR A 67 0.74 7.75 -4.28
N ILE A 68 -0.13 8.42 -3.52
CA ILE A 68 -0.12 9.89 -3.39
C ILE A 68 1.22 10.33 -2.79
N ARG A 69 1.57 9.79 -1.61
CA ARG A 69 2.79 10.15 -0.90
C ARG A 69 4.05 9.80 -1.67
N TRP A 70 4.07 8.66 -2.35
CA TRP A 70 5.22 8.27 -3.17
C TRP A 70 5.53 9.30 -4.25
N GLU A 71 4.51 9.86 -4.91
CA GLU A 71 4.74 10.87 -5.95
C GLU A 71 5.03 12.25 -5.35
N THR A 72 4.29 12.70 -4.33
CA THR A 72 4.49 14.03 -3.72
C THR A 72 5.77 14.14 -2.90
N GLU A 73 6.24 13.03 -2.32
CA GLU A 73 7.47 12.96 -1.52
C GLU A 73 8.61 12.22 -2.25
N ARG A 74 8.51 12.02 -3.58
CA ARG A 74 9.41 11.14 -4.35
C ARG A 74 10.90 11.42 -4.14
N GLU A 75 11.27 12.70 -4.07
CA GLU A 75 12.66 13.14 -3.87
C GLU A 75 13.26 12.63 -2.55
N LYS A 76 12.41 12.42 -1.54
CA LYS A 76 12.78 11.89 -0.22
C LYS A 76 12.76 10.37 -0.19
N ILE A 77 11.76 9.75 -0.81
CA ILE A 77 11.52 8.30 -0.70
C ILE A 77 12.39 7.50 -1.68
N HIS A 78 12.57 7.95 -2.91
CA HIS A 78 13.29 7.19 -3.94
C HIS A 78 14.76 6.89 -3.55
N PRO A 79 15.53 7.84 -2.98
CA PRO A 79 16.87 7.53 -2.48
C PRO A 79 16.89 6.47 -1.38
N LEU A 80 15.85 6.38 -0.54
CA LEU A 80 15.74 5.34 0.48
C LEU A 80 15.54 3.96 -0.15
N ILE A 81 14.72 3.85 -1.21
CA ILE A 81 14.55 2.60 -1.95
C ILE A 81 15.89 2.13 -2.53
N ILE A 82 16.67 3.03 -3.14
CA ILE A 82 18.00 2.72 -3.67
C ILE A 82 18.94 2.29 -2.54
N SER A 83 18.97 3.02 -1.42
CA SER A 83 19.82 2.70 -0.27
C SER A 83 19.51 1.33 0.33
N LEU A 84 18.24 0.98 0.45
CA LEU A 84 17.79 -0.28 1.05
C LEU A 84 17.89 -1.48 0.11
N PHE A 85 17.66 -1.27 -1.20
CA PHE A 85 17.42 -2.36 -2.15
C PHE A 85 18.22 -2.28 -3.44
N GLY A 86 19.12 -1.30 -3.62
CA GLY A 86 19.87 -1.11 -4.88
C GLY A 86 20.73 -2.31 -5.29
N THR A 87 21.13 -3.18 -4.35
CA THR A 87 21.85 -4.43 -4.62
C THR A 87 20.94 -5.66 -4.74
N HIS A 88 19.63 -5.49 -4.58
CA HIS A 88 18.66 -6.57 -4.70
C HIS A 88 18.59 -7.04 -6.16
N LYS A 89 18.61 -8.36 -6.37
CA LYS A 89 18.64 -8.96 -7.71
C LYS A 89 17.49 -8.51 -8.64
N GLU A 90 16.34 -8.17 -8.06
CA GLU A 90 15.13 -7.74 -8.78
C GLU A 90 14.92 -6.21 -8.76
N PHE A 91 15.91 -5.44 -8.28
CA PHE A 91 15.76 -4.00 -8.04
C PHE A 91 15.20 -3.27 -9.26
N GLU A 92 15.85 -3.41 -10.42
CA GLU A 92 15.44 -2.78 -11.68
C GLU A 92 14.03 -3.15 -12.13
N GLN A 93 13.65 -4.42 -11.95
CA GLN A 93 12.33 -4.89 -12.34
C GLN A 93 11.24 -4.32 -11.42
N ARG A 94 11.49 -4.33 -10.11
CA ARG A 94 10.56 -3.79 -9.11
C ARG A 94 10.42 -2.28 -9.22
N ASN A 95 11.52 -1.56 -9.48
CA ASN A 95 11.48 -0.13 -9.69
C ASN A 95 10.61 0.25 -10.91
N ARG A 96 10.76 -0.48 -12.03
CA ARG A 96 9.85 -0.32 -13.19
C ARG A 96 8.40 -0.66 -12.86
N GLN A 97 8.16 -1.66 -12.00
CA GLN A 97 6.81 -2.00 -11.57
C GLN A 97 6.17 -0.88 -10.73
N ILE A 98 6.94 -0.25 -9.84
CA ILE A 98 6.49 0.92 -9.06
C ILE A 98 6.06 2.05 -10.00
N ASP A 99 6.90 2.38 -10.99
CA ASP A 99 6.59 3.42 -11.98
C ASP A 99 5.31 3.06 -12.79
N ALA A 100 5.16 1.80 -13.18
CA ALA A 100 3.96 1.33 -13.88
C ALA A 100 2.70 1.44 -13.01
N ASN A 101 2.79 1.12 -11.73
CA ASN A 101 1.67 1.28 -10.80
C ASN A 101 1.33 2.75 -10.54
N GLN A 102 2.31 3.66 -10.54
CA GLN A 102 2.02 5.11 -10.42
C GLN A 102 1.14 5.60 -11.58
N VAL A 103 1.42 5.13 -12.80
CA VAL A 103 0.58 5.46 -13.97
C VAL A 103 -0.82 4.87 -13.82
N ARG A 104 -0.94 3.64 -13.30
CA ARG A 104 -2.24 3.02 -13.02
C ARG A 104 -3.04 3.80 -11.98
N PHE A 105 -2.41 4.13 -10.86
CA PHE A 105 -2.98 4.93 -9.79
C PHE A 105 -3.53 6.26 -10.30
N LEU A 106 -2.76 6.98 -11.13
CA LEU A 106 -3.22 8.26 -11.68
C LEU A 106 -4.52 8.12 -12.49
N ASN A 107 -4.67 7.03 -13.26
CA ASN A 107 -5.88 6.79 -14.03
C ASN A 107 -7.05 6.38 -13.15
N GLU A 108 -6.81 5.59 -12.11
CA GLU A 108 -7.86 5.20 -11.16
C GLU A 108 -8.32 6.38 -10.29
N ALA A 109 -7.42 7.25 -9.85
CA ALA A 109 -7.78 8.47 -9.12
C ALA A 109 -8.70 9.38 -9.94
N ARG A 110 -8.40 9.57 -11.23
CA ARG A 110 -9.27 10.30 -12.15
C ARG A 110 -10.63 9.61 -12.34
N LYS A 111 -10.63 8.28 -12.42
CA LYS A 111 -11.85 7.49 -12.58
C LYS A 111 -12.74 7.62 -11.33
N GLU A 112 -12.17 7.57 -10.14
CA GLU A 112 -12.96 7.69 -8.90
C GLU A 112 -13.58 9.08 -8.74
N LEU A 113 -12.86 10.15 -9.09
CA LEU A 113 -13.48 11.49 -9.11
C LEU A 113 -14.61 11.57 -10.15
N ALA A 114 -14.43 11.00 -11.34
CA ALA A 114 -15.48 10.98 -12.34
C ALA A 114 -16.71 10.18 -11.89
N MET A 115 -16.50 9.04 -11.22
CA MET A 115 -17.58 8.23 -10.63
C MET A 115 -18.31 9.01 -9.53
N SER A 116 -17.57 9.67 -8.63
CA SER A 116 -18.19 10.48 -7.57
C SER A 116 -18.94 11.69 -8.12
N ALA A 117 -18.44 12.32 -9.17
CA ALA A 117 -19.13 13.40 -9.86
C ALA A 117 -20.48 12.93 -10.45
N ASP A 118 -20.51 11.76 -11.09
CA ASP A 118 -21.73 11.20 -11.70
C ASP A 118 -22.75 10.72 -10.66
N GLU A 119 -22.29 9.99 -9.64
CA GLU A 119 -23.15 9.36 -8.64
C GLU A 119 -23.61 10.33 -7.54
N PHE A 120 -22.71 11.21 -7.09
CA PHE A 120 -22.91 12.04 -5.90
C PHE A 120 -22.87 13.55 -6.18
N ASN A 121 -22.52 13.98 -7.40
CA ASN A 121 -22.38 15.39 -7.77
C ASN A 121 -21.41 16.17 -6.86
N THR A 122 -20.43 15.49 -6.28
CA THR A 122 -19.39 16.08 -5.43
C THR A 122 -18.06 15.35 -5.62
N ILE A 123 -16.97 16.11 -5.59
CA ILE A 123 -15.60 15.58 -5.65
C ILE A 123 -14.65 16.29 -4.68
N SER A 124 -15.00 17.49 -4.17
CA SER A 124 -14.07 18.34 -3.42
C SER A 124 -13.59 17.74 -2.08
N ASP A 125 -14.38 16.85 -1.48
CA ASP A 125 -14.04 16.17 -0.22
C ASP A 125 -13.11 14.96 -0.41
N MET A 126 -12.76 14.60 -1.65
CA MET A 126 -11.94 13.42 -1.95
C MET A 126 -10.44 13.74 -1.88
N MET A 127 -9.63 12.85 -1.32
CA MET A 127 -8.17 13.04 -1.30
C MET A 127 -7.55 13.12 -2.69
N GLU A 128 -8.16 12.42 -3.66
CA GLU A 128 -7.78 12.42 -5.06
C GLU A 128 -7.95 13.81 -5.68
N PHE A 129 -8.94 14.59 -5.22
CA PHE A 129 -9.19 15.94 -5.68
C PHE A 129 -8.05 16.89 -5.29
N GLU A 130 -7.65 16.88 -4.01
CA GLU A 130 -6.53 17.69 -3.53
C GLU A 130 -5.23 17.30 -4.25
N TYR A 131 -4.98 16.00 -4.37
CA TYR A 131 -3.81 15.47 -5.05
C TYR A 131 -3.74 15.90 -6.53
N LEU A 132 -4.82 15.71 -7.30
CA LEU A 132 -4.85 16.06 -8.72
C LEU A 132 -4.88 17.58 -8.97
N THR A 133 -5.44 18.35 -8.02
CA THR A 133 -5.36 19.81 -8.01
C THR A 133 -3.91 20.28 -7.87
N GLY A 134 -3.18 19.75 -6.89
CA GLY A 134 -1.76 20.07 -6.69
C GLY A 134 -0.89 19.75 -7.90
N ARG A 135 -1.30 18.77 -8.71
CA ARG A 135 -0.65 18.39 -9.98
C ARG A 135 -1.04 19.24 -11.17
N LYS A 136 -2.02 20.14 -11.01
CA LYS A 136 -2.63 20.90 -12.11
C LYS A 136 -3.14 19.96 -13.22
N ASP A 137 -3.78 18.86 -12.82
CA ASP A 137 -4.22 17.82 -13.75
C ASP A 137 -5.29 18.35 -14.73
N SER A 138 -5.02 18.23 -16.03
CA SER A 138 -5.91 18.75 -17.05
C SER A 138 -7.23 17.97 -17.18
N VAL A 139 -7.25 16.68 -16.81
CA VAL A 139 -8.47 15.86 -16.84
C VAL A 139 -9.37 16.28 -15.69
N LEU A 140 -8.81 16.51 -14.50
CA LEU A 140 -9.55 17.10 -13.38
C LEU A 140 -10.13 18.47 -13.76
N LYS A 141 -9.34 19.33 -14.40
CA LYS A 141 -9.82 20.64 -14.86
C LYS A 141 -11.10 20.54 -15.69
N VAL A 142 -11.09 19.66 -16.69
CA VAL A 142 -12.25 19.43 -17.57
C VAL A 142 -13.44 18.88 -16.78
N LEU A 143 -13.20 17.97 -15.82
CA LEU A 143 -14.26 17.44 -14.96
C LEU A 143 -14.91 18.57 -14.15
N MET A 144 -14.12 19.45 -13.53
CA MET A 144 -14.63 20.59 -12.75
C MET A 144 -15.45 21.56 -13.61
N GLU A 145 -14.96 21.88 -14.82
CA GLU A 145 -15.69 22.74 -15.76
C GLU A 145 -17.04 22.13 -16.16
N GLY A 146 -17.09 20.79 -16.34
CA GLY A 146 -18.33 20.06 -16.57
C GLY A 146 -19.29 20.15 -15.38
N MET A 147 -18.80 19.92 -14.17
CA MET A 147 -19.60 20.01 -12.93
C MET A 147 -20.13 21.42 -12.66
N LEU A 148 -19.36 22.47 -12.98
CA LEU A 148 -19.83 23.86 -12.85
C LEU A 148 -21.06 24.16 -13.73
N ALA A 149 -21.17 23.50 -14.88
CA ALA A 149 -22.30 23.64 -15.79
C ALA A 149 -23.50 22.75 -15.42
N ASP A 150 -23.33 21.77 -14.53
CA ASP A 150 -24.40 20.84 -14.14
C ASP A 150 -25.30 21.44 -13.06
N GLU A 151 -26.61 21.46 -13.30
CA GLU A 151 -27.62 21.99 -12.37
C GLU A 151 -27.77 21.14 -11.09
N LYS A 152 -27.34 19.87 -11.10
CA LYS A 152 -27.42 18.96 -9.94
C LYS A 152 -26.33 19.19 -8.90
N VAL A 153 -25.22 19.82 -9.29
CA VAL A 153 -24.10 20.12 -8.38
C VAL A 153 -24.50 21.29 -7.48
N SER A 154 -24.26 21.15 -6.18
CA SER A 154 -24.63 22.16 -5.18
C SER A 154 -23.86 23.47 -5.36
N ASP A 155 -24.44 24.59 -4.93
CA ASP A 155 -23.78 25.90 -5.00
C ASP A 155 -22.48 25.94 -4.18
N ASP A 156 -22.43 25.24 -3.05
CA ASP A 156 -21.23 25.12 -2.22
C ASP A 156 -20.11 24.37 -2.96
N GLU A 157 -20.44 23.23 -3.60
CA GLU A 157 -19.48 22.49 -4.42
C GLU A 157 -19.00 23.35 -5.59
N LYS A 158 -19.91 24.00 -6.33
CA LYS A 158 -19.54 24.91 -7.43
C LYS A 158 -18.64 26.04 -6.98
N SER A 159 -18.89 26.62 -5.81
CA SER A 159 -18.04 27.66 -5.23
C SER A 159 -16.61 27.15 -5.01
N THR A 160 -16.47 25.96 -4.40
CA THR A 160 -15.17 25.30 -4.21
C THR A 160 -14.47 25.02 -5.53
N LEU A 161 -15.16 24.39 -6.49
CA LEU A 161 -14.59 24.04 -7.80
C LEU A 161 -14.12 25.29 -8.56
N LYS A 162 -14.90 26.38 -8.52
CA LYS A 162 -14.54 27.65 -9.16
C LYS A 162 -13.28 28.26 -8.52
N ASN A 163 -13.23 28.34 -7.19
CA ASN A 163 -12.07 28.88 -6.48
C ASN A 163 -10.81 28.05 -6.76
N THR A 164 -10.95 26.72 -6.79
CA THR A 164 -9.84 25.82 -7.11
C THR A 164 -9.35 26.04 -8.54
N LEU A 165 -10.24 26.12 -9.53
CA LEU A 165 -9.90 26.38 -10.93
C LEU A 165 -9.14 27.70 -11.14
N GLU A 166 -9.48 28.75 -10.39
CA GLU A 166 -8.78 30.04 -10.44
C GLU A 166 -7.35 29.96 -9.87
N SER A 167 -7.09 28.98 -8.99
CA SER A 167 -5.79 28.78 -8.34
C SER A 167 -4.84 27.81 -9.05
N MET A 168 -5.37 27.01 -9.99
CA MET A 168 -4.62 26.02 -10.79
C MET A 168 -3.86 26.67 -11.95
#